data_AF-A0A8J7XG86-F1
#
_entry.id   AF-A0A8J7XG86-F1
#
_cell.length_a   1.000
_cell.length_b   1.000
_cell.length_c   1.000
_cell.angle_alpha   90.00
_cell.angle_beta   90.00
_cell.angle_gamma   90.00
#
_symmetry.space_group_name_H-M   'P 1'
#
loop_
_entity.id
_entity.type
_entity.pdbx_description
1 polymer ?
#
loop_
_entity_poly.entity_id
_entity_poly.type
_entity_poly.pdbx_seq_one_letter_code
_entity_poly.pdbx_strand_id
1 'polypeptide(L)'
;MKSEHFEWSCFQARQSAEKALKAFLFSQGLRAIITHSIAELLLEAQKYASFDIETRHAKTLDSYYIPTRYPNGLPGRSVPARYYSKEDADLCISCAELILKSVRESMKS
;
A
#
# COMPACT_ATOMS: atom_id res chain seq x y z
N MET A 1 -6.90 15.00 8.40
CA MET A 1 -6.92 15.34 6.95
C MET A 1 -7.69 16.63 6.76
N LYS A 2 -7.08 17.70 6.24
CA LYS A 2 -7.68 19.06 6.21
C LYS A 2 -8.48 19.38 4.93
N SER A 3 -8.37 18.55 3.89
CA SER A 3 -8.91 18.85 2.55
C SER A 3 -9.89 17.78 2.01
N GLU A 4 -10.31 16.81 2.84
CA GLU A 4 -11.28 15.75 2.50
C GLU A 4 -11.01 14.93 1.22
N HIS A 5 -9.77 14.92 0.72
CA HIS A 5 -9.33 14.07 -0.40
C HIS A 5 -8.99 12.65 0.10
N PHE A 6 -10.02 11.88 0.41
CA PHE A 6 -9.91 10.54 0.97
C PHE A 6 -9.34 9.54 -0.04
N GLU A 7 -9.80 9.58 -1.29
CA GLU A 7 -9.31 8.77 -2.40
C GLU A 7 -7.81 8.96 -2.63
N TRP A 8 -7.36 10.21 -2.55
CA TRP A 8 -5.95 10.56 -2.74
C TRP A 8 -5.09 10.05 -1.58
N SER A 9 -5.63 10.13 -0.36
CA SER A 9 -4.97 9.62 0.84
C SER A 9 -4.81 8.11 0.78
N CYS A 10 -5.85 7.37 0.37
CA CYS A 10 -5.78 5.93 0.13
C CYS A 10 -4.74 5.57 -0.93
N PHE A 11 -4.73 6.29 -2.06
CA PHE A 11 -3.77 6.05 -3.14
C PHE A 11 -2.33 6.30 -2.69
N GLN A 12 -2.07 7.40 -1.99
CA GLN A 12 -0.72 7.71 -1.50
C GLN A 12 -0.25 6.75 -0.41
N ALA A 13 -1.14 6.35 0.51
CA ALA A 13 -0.85 5.33 1.52
C ALA A 13 -0.40 4.02 0.84
N ARG A 14 -1.16 3.54 -0.15
CA ARG A 14 -0.79 2.37 -0.94
C ARG A 14 0.55 2.54 -1.67
N GLN A 15 0.77 3.65 -2.37
CA GLN A 15 2.03 3.91 -3.08
C GLN A 15 3.23 4.00 -2.13
N SER A 16 3.03 4.47 -0.91
CA SER A 16 4.10 4.54 0.10
C SER A 16 4.55 3.14 0.53
N ALA A 17 3.61 2.23 0.79
CA ALA A 17 3.88 0.83 1.09
C ALA A 17 4.60 0.13 -0.07
N GLU A 18 4.12 0.34 -1.32
CA GLU A 18 4.74 -0.25 -2.52
C GLU A 18 6.21 0.15 -2.64
N LYS A 19 6.49 1.45 -2.53
CA LYS A 19 7.84 1.99 -2.69
C LYS A 19 8.77 1.53 -1.57
N ALA A 20 8.28 1.43 -0.34
CA ALA A 20 9.09 0.96 0.78
C ALA A 20 9.48 -0.52 0.63
N LEU A 21 8.55 -1.39 0.27
CA LEU A 21 8.85 -2.80 0.02
C LEU A 21 9.80 -2.95 -1.18
N LYS A 22 9.58 -2.19 -2.27
CA LYS A 22 10.51 -2.17 -3.40
C LYS A 22 11.89 -1.70 -2.98
N ALA A 23 12.01 -0.64 -2.18
CA ALA A 23 13.29 -0.16 -1.69
C ALA A 23 14.05 -1.21 -0.88
N PHE A 24 13.35 -1.94 0.00
CA PHE A 24 13.93 -3.07 0.72
C PHE A 24 14.40 -4.17 -0.25
N LEU A 25 13.57 -4.59 -1.19
CA LEU A 25 13.95 -5.63 -2.17
C LEU A 25 15.14 -5.18 -3.05
N PHE A 26 15.20 -3.91 -3.43
CA PHE A 26 16.35 -3.33 -4.12
C PHE A 26 17.62 -3.39 -3.25
N SER A 27 17.52 -3.17 -1.94
CA SER A 27 18.68 -3.31 -1.03
C SER A 27 19.14 -4.76 -0.88
N GLN A 28 18.25 -5.73 -1.10
CA GLN A 28 18.60 -7.16 -1.19
C GLN A 28 19.16 -7.58 -2.56
N GLY A 29 19.29 -6.63 -3.51
CA GLY A 29 19.91 -6.86 -4.81
C GLY A 29 18.95 -7.23 -5.95
N LEU A 30 17.64 -7.29 -5.71
CA LEU A 30 16.67 -7.46 -6.80
C LEU A 30 16.67 -6.22 -7.69
N ARG A 31 16.54 -6.39 -9.01
CA ARG A 31 16.57 -5.27 -9.97
C ARG A 31 15.34 -5.16 -10.87
N ALA A 32 14.59 -6.25 -11.05
CA ALA A 32 13.44 -6.30 -11.95
C ALA A 32 12.15 -6.62 -11.18
N ILE A 33 11.65 -5.64 -10.42
CA ILE A 33 10.40 -5.79 -9.65
C ILE A 33 9.25 -5.15 -10.44
N ILE A 34 8.49 -5.98 -11.17
CA ILE A 34 7.49 -5.53 -12.17
C ILE A 34 6.07 -5.49 -11.58
N THR A 35 5.85 -6.08 -10.40
CA THR A 35 4.53 -6.09 -9.76
C THR A 35 4.20 -4.77 -9.05
N HIS A 36 2.91 -4.48 -8.93
CA HIS A 36 2.35 -3.45 -8.08
C HIS A 36 1.61 -4.03 -6.87
N SER A 37 1.49 -5.36 -6.76
CA SER A 37 0.80 -5.98 -5.63
C SER A 37 1.63 -5.82 -4.36
N ILE A 38 1.05 -5.16 -3.35
CA ILE A 38 1.68 -5.02 -2.04
C ILE A 38 1.83 -6.40 -1.39
N ALA A 39 0.85 -7.30 -1.57
CA ALA A 39 0.90 -8.64 -1.00
C ALA A 39 2.04 -9.48 -1.61
N GLU A 40 2.22 -9.45 -2.93
CA GLU A 40 3.34 -10.13 -3.59
C GLU A 40 4.70 -9.55 -3.16
N LEU A 41 4.80 -8.21 -3.09
CA LEU A 41 6.02 -7.55 -2.63
C LEU A 41 6.37 -7.92 -1.19
N LEU A 42 5.37 -8.03 -0.30
CA LEU A 42 5.57 -8.42 1.09
C LEU A 42 6.04 -9.88 1.19
N LEU A 43 5.41 -10.79 0.44
CA LEU A 43 5.81 -12.20 0.39
C LEU A 43 7.24 -12.37 -0.15
N GLU A 44 7.62 -11.58 -1.16
CA GLU A 44 8.99 -11.58 -1.67
C GLU A 44 9.97 -11.05 -0.63
N ALA A 45 9.62 -9.96 0.07
CA ALA A 45 10.46 -9.37 1.10
C ALA A 45 10.67 -10.32 2.29
N GLN A 46 9.64 -11.10 2.65
CA GLN A 46 9.69 -12.10 3.72
C GLN A 46 10.71 -13.23 3.47
N LYS A 47 11.21 -13.40 2.25
CA LYS A 47 12.30 -14.34 1.96
C LYS A 47 13.66 -13.89 2.48
N TYR A 48 13.83 -12.59 2.74
CA TYR A 48 15.11 -11.98 3.11
C TYR A 48 15.15 -11.50 4.56
N ALA A 49 14.00 -11.14 5.14
CA ALA A 49 13.88 -10.72 6.53
C ALA A 49 12.49 -11.11 7.08
N SER A 50 12.37 -11.18 8.41
CA SER A 50 11.06 -11.33 9.04
C SER A 50 10.30 -10.00 8.97
N PHE A 51 9.03 -10.07 8.56
CA PHE A 51 8.11 -8.94 8.59
C PHE A 51 6.94 -9.30 9.50
N ASP A 52 6.82 -8.60 10.63
CA ASP A 52 5.72 -8.76 11.59
C ASP A 52 4.45 -8.03 11.12
N ILE A 53 3.92 -8.48 9.98
CA ILE A 53 2.71 -7.93 9.36
C ILE A 53 1.89 -9.06 8.77
N GLU A 54 0.60 -9.04 9.09
CA GLU A 54 -0.36 -9.92 8.46
C GLU A 54 -0.58 -9.54 7.00
N THR A 55 -0.54 -10.53 6.09
CA THR A 55 -0.76 -10.33 4.64
C THR A 55 -2.11 -9.65 4.33
N ARG A 56 -3.10 -9.72 5.24
CA ARG A 56 -4.38 -9.01 5.07
C ARG A 56 -4.22 -7.50 4.92
N HIS A 57 -3.26 -6.87 5.62
CA HIS A 57 -3.03 -5.42 5.50
C HIS A 57 -2.50 -5.04 4.12
N ALA A 58 -1.59 -5.85 3.57
CA ALA A 58 -1.10 -5.68 2.21
C ALA A 58 -2.22 -5.86 1.18
N LYS A 59 -3.07 -6.90 1.34
CA LYS A 59 -4.23 -7.14 0.48
C LYS A 59 -5.26 -6.02 0.56
N THR A 60 -5.51 -5.45 1.74
CA THR A 60 -6.38 -4.29 1.91
C THR A 60 -5.89 -3.14 1.03
N LEU A 61 -4.60 -2.78 1.10
CA LEU A 61 -4.02 -1.73 0.26
C LEU A 61 -4.12 -2.07 -1.23
N ASP A 62 -4.02 -3.35 -1.60
CA ASP A 62 -4.12 -3.77 -2.99
C ASP A 62 -5.44 -3.36 -3.65
N SER A 63 -6.55 -3.39 -2.91
CA SER A 63 -7.87 -2.94 -3.37
C SER A 63 -7.96 -1.45 -3.71
N TYR A 64 -7.01 -0.63 -3.25
CA TYR A 64 -6.99 0.82 -3.48
C TYR A 64 -6.08 1.26 -4.64
N TYR A 65 -5.63 0.34 -5.52
CA TYR A 65 -4.71 0.70 -6.63
C TYR A 65 -5.37 1.53 -7.75
N ILE A 66 -6.40 0.93 -8.34
CA ILE A 66 -7.09 1.36 -9.54
C ILE A 66 -8.36 2.12 -9.14
N PRO A 67 -9.16 1.63 -8.18
CA PRO A 67 -10.45 2.25 -7.86
C PRO A 67 -10.35 3.64 -7.21
N THR A 68 -9.20 4.01 -6.67
CA THR A 68 -8.94 5.36 -6.13
C THR A 68 -8.63 6.40 -7.21
N ARG A 69 -8.36 5.95 -8.44
CA ARG A 69 -7.93 6.81 -9.55
C ARG A 69 -8.92 6.84 -10.71
N TYR A 70 -9.58 5.72 -10.98
CA TYR A 70 -10.40 5.58 -12.16
C TYR A 70 -11.86 5.23 -11.80
N PRO A 71 -12.86 5.99 -12.28
CA PRO A 71 -14.27 5.71 -12.03
C PRO A 71 -14.71 4.32 -12.49
N ASN A 72 -14.10 3.77 -13.56
CA ASN A 72 -14.41 2.43 -14.05
C ASN A 72 -13.94 1.30 -13.10
N GLY A 73 -13.16 1.62 -12.07
CA GLY A 73 -12.80 0.70 -11.00
C GLY A 73 -13.82 0.67 -9.85
N LEU A 74 -14.89 1.47 -9.91
CA LEU A 74 -15.91 1.58 -8.87
C LEU A 74 -17.28 1.06 -9.35
N PRO A 75 -18.12 0.57 -8.42
CA PRO A 75 -19.48 0.18 -8.76
C PRO A 75 -20.34 1.40 -9.09
N GLY A 76 -21.20 1.25 -10.10
CA GLY A 76 -22.18 2.28 -10.48
C GLY A 76 -21.56 3.48 -11.21
N ARG A 77 -22.08 4.68 -10.93
CA ARG A 77 -21.67 5.95 -11.57
C ARG A 77 -20.83 6.84 -10.64
N SER A 78 -20.27 6.26 -9.59
CA SER A 78 -19.48 7.00 -8.59
C SER A 78 -18.11 7.40 -9.15
N VAL A 79 -17.59 8.52 -8.65
CA VAL A 79 -16.21 8.95 -8.89
C VAL A 79 -15.39 8.80 -7.61
N PRO A 80 -14.07 8.52 -7.68
CA PRO A 80 -13.25 8.28 -6.50
C PRO A 80 -13.40 9.37 -5.43
N ALA A 81 -13.38 10.65 -5.81
CA ALA A 81 -13.52 11.79 -4.90
C ALA A 81 -14.84 11.84 -4.08
N ARG A 82 -15.84 11.02 -4.41
CA ARG A 82 -17.12 10.94 -3.68
C ARG A 82 -17.41 9.55 -3.12
N TYR A 83 -16.56 8.57 -3.42
CA TYR A 83 -16.78 7.19 -3.03
C TYR A 83 -16.13 6.83 -1.70
N TYR A 84 -14.93 7.37 -1.45
CA TYR A 84 -14.16 7.06 -0.25
C TYR A 84 -14.49 7.99 0.91
N SER A 85 -14.44 7.41 2.10
CA SER A 85 -14.71 8.04 3.38
C SER A 85 -13.42 8.29 4.15
N LYS A 86 -13.56 9.01 5.28
CA LYS A 86 -12.45 9.19 6.22
C LYS A 86 -11.98 7.86 6.79
N GLU A 87 -12.90 6.96 7.08
CA GLU A 87 -12.64 5.64 7.62
C GLU A 87 -11.78 4.80 6.66
N ASP A 88 -12.04 4.89 5.34
CA ASP A 88 -11.21 4.23 4.32
C ASP A 88 -9.78 4.78 4.31
N ALA A 89 -9.65 6.11 4.40
CA ALA A 89 -8.35 6.76 4.42
C ALA A 89 -7.55 6.42 5.68
N ASP A 90 -8.18 6.47 6.85
CA ASP A 90 -7.55 6.13 8.13
C ASP A 90 -7.12 4.65 8.16
N LEU A 91 -7.93 3.75 7.59
CA LEU A 91 -7.57 2.33 7.42
C LEU A 91 -6.35 2.15 6.49
N CYS A 92 -6.34 2.82 5.34
CA CYS A 92 -5.23 2.73 4.39
C CYS A 92 -3.93 3.27 5.00
N ILE A 93 -3.99 4.42 5.67
CA ILE A 93 -2.84 5.02 6.35
C ILE A 93 -2.30 4.07 7.41
N SER A 94 -3.17 3.52 8.26
CA SER A 94 -2.78 2.58 9.31
C SER A 94 -2.10 1.33 8.73
N CYS A 95 -2.64 0.75 7.66
CA CYS A 95 -2.02 -0.39 6.99
C CYS A 95 -0.65 -0.04 6.38
N ALA A 96 -0.52 1.14 5.77
CA ALA A 96 0.74 1.59 5.20
C ALA A 96 1.80 1.87 6.27
N GLU A 97 1.41 2.46 7.41
CA GLU A 97 2.31 2.72 8.54
C GLU A 97 2.89 1.44 9.13
N LEU A 98 2.08 0.38 9.26
CA LEU A 98 2.57 -0.94 9.66
C LEU A 98 3.67 -1.42 8.71
N ILE A 99 3.43 -1.38 7.39
CA ILE A 99 4.41 -1.78 6.36
C ILE A 99 5.68 -0.96 6.43
N LEU A 100 5.56 0.36 6.52
CA LEU A 100 6.71 1.26 6.64
C LEU A 100 7.53 0.99 7.90
N LYS A 101 6.87 0.70 9.02
CA LYS A 101 7.52 0.37 10.28
C LYS A 101 8.35 -0.92 10.13
N SER A 102 7.74 -2.00 9.64
CA SER A 102 8.48 -3.27 9.50
C SER A 102 9.60 -3.19 8.47
N VAL A 103 9.41 -2.49 7.33
CA VAL A 103 10.51 -2.24 6.39
C VAL A 103 11.66 -1.50 7.07
N ARG A 104 11.36 -0.45 7.85
CA ARG A 104 12.39 0.32 8.55
C ARG A 104 13.15 -0.53 9.58
N GLU A 105 12.47 -1.42 10.28
CA GLU A 105 13.09 -2.34 11.24
C GLU A 105 13.99 -3.35 10.53
N SER A 106 13.54 -3.93 9.41
CA SER A 106 14.33 -4.88 8.60
C SER A 106 15.55 -4.26 7.91
N MET A 107 15.58 -2.94 7.70
CA MET A 107 16.71 -2.22 7.08
C MET A 107 17.75 -1.68 8.09
N LYS A 108 17.46 -1.74 9.39
CA LYS A 108 18.41 -1.30 10.45
C LYS A 108 19.38 -2.40 10.87
N SER A 109 19.17 -3.63 10.40
CA SER A 109 20.01 -4.79 10.66
C SER A 109 21.06 -4.97 9.57
#